data_AF-A0A521AW14-F1
#
_entry.id   AF-A0A521AW14-F1
#
_cell.length_a   1.000
_cell.length_b   1.000
_cell.length_c   1.000
_cell.angle_alpha   90.00
_cell.angle_beta   90.00
_cell.angle_gamma   90.00
#
_symmetry.space_group_name_H-M   'P 1'
#
loop_
_entity.id
_entity.type
_entity.pdbx_description
1 polymer ?
#
loop_
_entity_poly.entity_id
_entity_poly.type
_entity_poly.pdbx_seq_one_letter_code
_entity_poly.pdbx_strand_id
1 'polypeptide(L)'
;MQFTTILYIVLILMFNAGIIWGSILLRKKYTEGIKAQLLRAVLFIVIIAIVVFSIDMVFRIFNVNLIDTIDVELFRIGANIPITGFLLAFLFFTFSFLIIINRFLSKAFTQSKGINSIPKKMTTVARRWVSFLAFLILMRGIIGFTDHSFQFFTISLFSIQNVQITIGKILQVMFIAYSVHTAIMVLEVFFDRRIYQTGIDAGKGHTVFLIVKYFAWVIAVTVIIGSLGIKVTVLLAGSAALFVGLGFGVQSLFNDFVSGLMILFEGTIRVNDVVELENGIVGKVQEIGLRTSKVLNRDSIIIIIPNNNFVGKNVINWTYNEHKTRFKVNVGVAYGSDVRLVEKLLIESVLEHEKVHKHPQPVVFFNDFGESALEFSVFFWSEESFWVERVRSDIRFNIYDKFNANNIQIPFPQRDVHLRSGFESLQHK
;
A
#
# COMPACT_ATOMS: atom_id res chain seq x y z
N MET A 1 27.96 -73.43 -7.61
CA MET A 1 27.14 -72.57 -6.73
C MET A 1 26.88 -73.36 -5.45
N GLN A 2 27.30 -72.88 -4.28
CA GLN A 2 27.12 -73.62 -3.02
C GLN A 2 25.62 -73.76 -2.71
N PHE A 3 25.19 -74.90 -2.17
CA PHE A 3 23.79 -75.18 -1.79
C PHE A 3 23.17 -74.06 -0.92
N THR A 4 24.00 -73.44 -0.08
CA THR A 4 23.68 -72.27 0.75
C THR A 4 23.22 -71.06 -0.07
N THR A 5 23.86 -70.77 -1.20
CA THR A 5 23.52 -69.65 -2.11
C THR A 5 22.12 -69.81 -2.72
N ILE A 6 21.79 -71.04 -3.15
CA ILE A 6 20.48 -71.36 -3.74
C ILE A 6 19.37 -71.23 -2.69
N LEU A 7 19.65 -71.68 -1.46
CA LEU A 7 18.71 -71.59 -0.33
C LEU A 7 18.36 -70.13 0.02
N TYR A 8 19.36 -69.22 0.03
CA TYR A 8 19.11 -67.79 0.27
C TYR A 8 18.24 -67.16 -0.82
N ILE A 9 18.47 -67.47 -2.09
CA ILE A 9 17.66 -66.95 -3.20
C ILE A 9 16.20 -67.41 -3.09
N VAL A 10 15.97 -68.69 -2.76
CA VAL A 10 14.62 -69.23 -2.58
C VAL A 10 13.90 -68.55 -1.41
N LEU A 11 14.58 -68.33 -0.28
CA LEU A 11 14.01 -67.64 0.89
C LEU A 11 13.61 -66.18 0.57
N ILE A 12 14.44 -65.46 -0.20
CA ILE A 12 14.15 -64.09 -0.64
C ILE A 12 12.92 -64.07 -1.55
N LEU A 13 12.82 -64.99 -2.52
CA LEU A 13 11.67 -65.08 -3.42
C LEU A 13 10.36 -65.40 -2.67
N MET A 14 10.41 -66.31 -1.68
CA MET A 14 9.27 -66.63 -0.84
C MET A 14 8.82 -65.45 0.02
N PHE A 15 9.76 -64.69 0.59
CA PHE A 15 9.47 -63.49 1.38
C PHE A 15 8.77 -62.41 0.53
N ASN A 16 9.28 -62.14 -0.67
CA ASN A 16 8.65 -61.20 -1.61
C ASN A 16 7.25 -61.63 -2.02
N ALA A 17 7.05 -62.92 -2.33
CA ALA A 17 5.75 -63.46 -2.70
C ALA A 17 4.72 -63.29 -1.58
N GLY A 18 5.12 -63.51 -0.33
CA GLY A 18 4.26 -63.32 0.85
C GLY A 18 3.81 -61.86 1.04
N ILE A 19 4.69 -60.89 0.79
CA ILE A 19 4.38 -59.46 0.91
C ILE A 19 3.48 -58.99 -0.24
N ILE A 20 3.76 -59.41 -1.47
CA ILE A 20 2.90 -59.12 -2.63
C ILE A 20 1.49 -59.66 -2.36
N TRP A 21 1.38 -60.90 -1.86
CA TRP A 21 0.11 -61.50 -1.49
C TRP A 21 -0.62 -60.72 -0.37
N GLY A 22 0.10 -60.37 0.69
CA GLY A 22 -0.42 -59.55 1.80
C GLY A 22 -0.93 -58.18 1.35
N SER A 23 -0.24 -57.56 0.38
CA SER A 23 -0.64 -56.27 -0.19
C SER A 23 -1.94 -56.37 -1.02
N ILE A 24 -2.14 -57.47 -1.75
CA ILE A 24 -3.36 -57.74 -2.52
C ILE A 24 -4.54 -57.97 -1.58
N LEU A 25 -4.32 -58.66 -0.46
CA LEU A 25 -5.33 -58.87 0.58
C LEU A 25 -5.74 -57.56 1.26
N LEU A 26 -4.77 -56.72 1.64
CA LEU A 26 -5.03 -55.40 2.23
C LEU A 26 -5.77 -54.47 1.25
N ARG A 27 -5.51 -54.61 -0.06
CA ARG A 27 -6.20 -53.87 -1.13
C ARG A 27 -7.68 -54.25 -1.27
N LYS A 28 -8.06 -55.50 -0.95
CA LYS A 28 -9.47 -55.95 -0.95
C LYS A 28 -10.28 -55.39 0.24
N LYS A 29 -9.63 -55.09 1.37
CA LYS A 29 -10.28 -54.58 2.59
C LYS A 29 -10.70 -53.10 2.51
N TYR A 30 -10.11 -52.33 1.59
CA TYR A 30 -10.40 -50.90 1.41
C TYR A 30 -10.67 -50.58 -0.08
N THR A 31 -11.95 -50.51 -0.44
CA THR A 31 -12.43 -50.41 -1.82
C THR A 31 -12.49 -48.97 -2.34
N GLU A 32 -12.97 -48.00 -1.53
CA GLU A 32 -13.16 -46.61 -1.99
C GLU A 32 -12.78 -45.54 -0.96
N GLY A 33 -12.47 -44.33 -1.47
CA GLY A 33 -12.10 -43.15 -0.67
C GLY A 33 -10.60 -42.85 -0.59
N ILE A 34 -10.25 -41.68 -0.03
CA ILE A 34 -8.86 -41.17 0.09
C ILE A 34 -7.97 -42.13 0.90
N LYS A 35 -8.51 -42.77 1.95
CA LYS A 35 -7.79 -43.76 2.77
C LYS A 35 -7.40 -45.00 1.96
N ALA A 36 -8.27 -45.48 1.06
CA ALA A 36 -7.98 -46.61 0.18
C ALA A 36 -6.90 -46.25 -0.86
N GLN A 37 -6.89 -45.02 -1.37
CA GLN A 37 -5.86 -44.55 -2.29
C GLN A 37 -4.50 -44.38 -1.61
N LEU A 38 -4.46 -43.81 -0.40
CA LEU A 38 -3.24 -43.73 0.42
C LEU A 38 -2.68 -45.12 0.72
N LEU A 39 -3.53 -46.05 1.16
CA LEU A 39 -3.11 -47.42 1.44
C LEU A 39 -2.51 -48.10 0.19
N ARG A 40 -3.11 -47.92 -0.99
CA ARG A 40 -2.56 -48.45 -2.25
C ARG A 40 -1.21 -47.83 -2.60
N ALA A 41 -1.06 -46.52 -2.43
CA ALA A 41 0.20 -45.82 -2.70
C ALA A 41 1.31 -46.28 -1.74
N VAL A 42 1.00 -46.38 -0.44
CA VAL A 42 1.94 -46.87 0.58
C VAL A 42 2.33 -48.33 0.31
N LEU A 43 1.36 -49.21 0.06
CA LEU A 43 1.63 -50.61 -0.27
C LEU A 43 2.50 -50.74 -1.52
N PHE A 44 2.24 -49.94 -2.55
CA PHE A 44 3.05 -49.94 -3.77
C PHE A 44 4.50 -49.49 -3.50
N ILE A 45 4.70 -48.44 -2.70
CA ILE A 45 6.04 -47.98 -2.30
C ILE A 45 6.76 -49.05 -1.48
N VAL A 46 6.06 -49.69 -0.53
CA VAL A 46 6.62 -50.77 0.31
C VAL A 46 7.02 -51.98 -0.54
N ILE A 47 6.18 -52.40 -1.49
CA ILE A 47 6.50 -53.50 -2.41
C ILE A 47 7.75 -53.14 -3.24
N ILE A 48 7.81 -51.94 -3.79
CA ILE A 48 8.99 -51.50 -4.56
C ILE A 48 10.24 -51.52 -3.68
N ALA A 49 10.20 -50.96 -2.46
CA ALA A 49 11.34 -50.93 -1.56
C ALA A 49 11.86 -52.33 -1.22
N ILE A 50 10.95 -53.29 -1.03
CA ILE A 50 11.28 -54.68 -0.70
C ILE A 50 11.83 -55.40 -1.93
N VAL A 51 11.28 -55.16 -3.12
CA VAL A 51 11.83 -55.69 -4.38
C VAL A 51 13.24 -55.16 -4.61
N VAL A 52 13.48 -53.85 -4.43
CA VAL A 52 14.81 -53.25 -4.55
C VAL A 52 15.78 -53.83 -3.52
N PHE A 53 15.37 -53.94 -2.26
CA PHE A 53 16.19 -54.55 -1.20
C PHE A 53 16.53 -56.01 -1.51
N SER A 54 15.58 -56.75 -2.06
CA SER A 54 15.76 -58.15 -2.43
C SER A 54 16.71 -58.31 -3.60
N ILE A 55 16.64 -57.41 -4.59
CA ILE A 55 17.61 -57.35 -5.68
C ILE A 55 19.00 -57.04 -5.10
N ASP A 56 19.15 -56.01 -4.26
CA ASP A 56 20.44 -55.69 -3.62
C ASP A 56 21.01 -56.88 -2.83
N MET A 57 20.16 -57.58 -2.08
CA MET A 57 20.55 -58.77 -1.31
C MET A 57 21.04 -59.92 -2.21
N VAL A 58 20.37 -60.16 -3.36
CA VAL A 58 20.81 -61.16 -4.34
C VAL A 58 22.16 -60.77 -4.93
N PHE A 59 22.39 -59.51 -5.25
CA PHE A 59 23.68 -59.04 -5.79
C PHE A 59 24.81 -59.21 -4.75
N ARG A 60 24.56 -58.89 -3.47
CA ARG A 60 25.53 -59.11 -2.38
C ARG A 60 25.90 -60.59 -2.20
N ILE A 61 24.96 -61.52 -2.43
CA ILE A 61 25.23 -62.96 -2.40
C ILE A 61 26.27 -63.37 -3.45
N PHE A 62 26.31 -62.68 -4.59
CA PHE A 62 27.33 -62.88 -5.63
C PHE A 62 28.61 -62.06 -5.39
N ASN A 63 28.75 -61.45 -4.21
CA ASN A 63 29.84 -60.52 -3.87
C ASN A 63 29.94 -59.33 -4.85
N VAL A 64 28.80 -58.94 -5.44
CA VAL A 64 28.67 -57.80 -6.33
C VAL A 64 27.91 -56.71 -5.58
N ASN A 65 28.50 -55.52 -5.44
CA ASN A 65 27.76 -54.36 -4.97
C ASN A 65 26.88 -53.84 -6.11
N LEU A 66 25.56 -53.85 -5.91
CA LEU A 66 24.60 -53.34 -6.88
C LEU A 66 24.88 -51.87 -7.22
N ILE A 67 25.31 -51.10 -6.23
CA ILE A 67 25.67 -49.69 -6.38
C ILE A 67 26.86 -49.54 -7.34
N ASP A 68 27.98 -50.22 -7.08
CA ASP A 68 29.19 -50.18 -7.92
C ASP A 68 28.93 -50.68 -9.36
N THR A 69 27.91 -51.54 -9.55
CA THR A 69 27.51 -52.08 -10.85
C THR A 69 26.58 -51.14 -11.63
N ILE A 70 25.81 -50.28 -10.95
CA ILE A 70 24.88 -49.32 -11.57
C ILE A 70 25.51 -47.91 -11.65
N ASP A 71 26.53 -47.64 -10.85
CA ASP A 71 27.32 -46.40 -10.85
C ASP A 71 28.35 -46.35 -12.00
N VAL A 72 28.00 -46.93 -13.14
CA VAL A 72 28.79 -46.86 -14.37
C VAL A 72 28.70 -45.43 -14.91
N GLU A 73 29.86 -44.80 -15.10
CA GLU A 73 29.96 -43.52 -15.81
C GLU A 73 29.45 -43.69 -17.25
N LEU A 74 28.33 -43.04 -17.59
CA LEU A 74 27.78 -43.08 -18.93
C LEU A 74 28.45 -42.06 -19.84
N PHE A 75 28.61 -40.83 -19.34
CA PHE A 75 29.30 -39.75 -20.04
C PHE A 75 29.76 -38.68 -19.05
N ARG A 76 30.72 -37.86 -19.46
CA ARG A 76 31.23 -36.74 -18.67
C ARG A 76 30.72 -35.41 -19.22
N ILE A 77 30.17 -34.56 -18.36
CA ILE A 77 29.86 -33.16 -18.71
C ILE A 77 31.01 -32.27 -18.24
N GLY A 78 31.63 -31.51 -19.16
CA GLY A 78 32.72 -30.61 -18.84
C GLY A 78 33.99 -31.34 -18.36
N ALA A 79 34.76 -30.73 -17.46
CA ALA A 79 36.09 -31.20 -17.11
C ALA A 79 36.13 -32.41 -16.16
N ASN A 80 35.10 -32.68 -15.33
CA ASN A 80 35.15 -33.73 -14.28
C ASN A 80 33.78 -34.22 -13.75
N ILE A 81 32.67 -34.13 -14.51
CA ILE A 81 31.34 -34.56 -13.99
C ILE A 81 30.97 -35.94 -14.54
N PRO A 82 31.24 -37.04 -13.81
CA PRO A 82 30.71 -38.34 -14.20
C PRO A 82 29.19 -38.36 -14.03
N ILE A 83 28.46 -38.45 -15.14
CA ILE A 83 27.04 -38.77 -15.09
C ILE A 83 26.91 -40.27 -15.10
N THR A 84 26.56 -40.83 -13.95
CA THR A 84 26.37 -42.27 -13.81
C THR A 84 24.93 -42.66 -14.14
N GLY A 85 24.74 -43.91 -14.57
CA GLY A 85 23.41 -44.47 -14.83
C GLY A 85 22.50 -44.38 -13.62
N PHE A 86 23.07 -44.54 -12.42
CA PHE A 86 22.39 -44.34 -11.15
C PHE A 86 21.79 -42.94 -11.01
N LEU A 87 22.58 -41.89 -11.27
CA LEU A 87 22.13 -40.50 -11.16
C LEU A 87 20.98 -40.18 -12.11
N LEU A 88 21.04 -40.64 -13.37
CA LEU A 88 19.96 -40.44 -14.34
C LEU A 88 18.68 -41.20 -13.96
N ALA A 89 18.80 -42.47 -13.56
CA ALA A 89 17.67 -43.27 -13.12
C ALA A 89 16.99 -42.65 -11.89
N PHE A 90 17.77 -42.09 -10.97
CA PHE A 90 17.25 -41.40 -9.80
C PHE A 90 16.57 -40.07 -10.14
N LEU A 91 17.15 -39.25 -11.02
CA LEU A 91 16.50 -38.03 -11.52
C LEU A 91 15.18 -38.34 -12.22
N PHE A 92 15.13 -39.43 -13.00
CA PHE A 92 13.89 -39.91 -13.61
C PHE A 92 12.86 -40.38 -12.57
N PHE A 93 13.30 -41.13 -11.56
CA PHE A 93 12.43 -41.59 -10.48
C PHE A 93 11.88 -40.43 -9.65
N THR A 94 12.71 -39.47 -9.27
CA THR A 94 12.27 -38.26 -8.55
C THR A 94 11.31 -37.44 -9.36
N PHE A 95 11.60 -37.18 -10.63
CA PHE A 95 10.69 -36.46 -11.51
C PHE A 95 9.34 -37.17 -11.64
N SER A 96 9.35 -38.49 -11.87
CA SER A 96 8.14 -39.32 -11.94
C SER A 96 7.36 -39.28 -10.62
N PHE A 97 8.05 -39.41 -9.48
CA PHE A 97 7.44 -39.35 -8.16
C PHE A 97 6.81 -37.98 -7.88
N LEU A 98 7.46 -36.89 -8.27
CA LEU A 98 6.92 -35.53 -8.13
C LEU A 98 5.66 -35.32 -8.97
N ILE A 99 5.61 -35.87 -10.19
CA ILE A 99 4.39 -35.83 -10.99
C ILE A 99 3.26 -36.60 -10.30
N ILE A 100 3.56 -37.78 -9.76
CA ILE A 100 2.58 -38.63 -9.06
C ILE A 100 2.06 -37.93 -7.79
N ILE A 101 2.94 -37.39 -6.95
CA ILE A 101 2.54 -36.70 -5.71
C ILE A 101 1.73 -35.43 -6.03
N ASN A 102 2.12 -34.68 -7.05
CA ASN A 102 1.38 -33.48 -7.48
C ASN A 102 -0.02 -33.84 -8.00
N ARG A 103 -0.16 -34.91 -8.80
CA ARG A 103 -1.47 -35.43 -9.25
C ARG A 103 -2.31 -35.91 -8.07
N PHE A 104 -1.72 -36.61 -7.12
CA PHE A 104 -2.40 -37.10 -5.93
C PHE A 104 -2.91 -35.95 -5.06
N LEU A 105 -2.03 -35.00 -4.72
CA LEU A 105 -2.37 -33.79 -3.97
C LEU A 105 -3.48 -33.01 -4.67
N SER A 106 -3.39 -32.83 -6.00
CA SER A 106 -4.43 -32.16 -6.78
C SER A 106 -5.81 -32.76 -6.58
N LYS A 107 -5.93 -34.10 -6.58
CA LYS A 107 -7.20 -34.80 -6.38
C LYS A 107 -7.65 -34.74 -4.91
N ALA A 108 -6.71 -34.83 -3.96
CA ALA A 108 -7.00 -34.74 -2.54
C ALA A 108 -7.56 -33.37 -2.15
N PHE A 109 -7.00 -32.28 -2.69
CA PHE A 109 -7.48 -30.92 -2.45
C PHE A 109 -8.84 -30.65 -3.11
N THR A 110 -9.17 -31.25 -4.27
CA THR A 110 -10.46 -31.02 -4.94
C THR A 110 -11.63 -31.85 -4.40
N GLN A 111 -11.35 -33.01 -3.77
CA GLN A 111 -12.41 -33.90 -3.24
C GLN A 111 -12.76 -33.63 -1.76
N SER A 112 -11.98 -32.83 -1.04
CA SER A 112 -12.23 -32.55 0.37
C SER A 112 -13.34 -31.50 0.54
N LYS A 113 -14.47 -31.92 1.12
CA LYS A 113 -15.68 -31.09 1.33
C LYS A 113 -15.45 -29.82 2.16
N GLY A 114 -14.35 -29.70 2.91
CA GLY A 114 -13.99 -28.50 3.69
C GLY A 114 -13.01 -27.55 3.01
N ILE A 115 -12.42 -27.93 1.87
CA ILE A 115 -11.35 -27.17 1.19
C ILE A 115 -11.89 -26.23 0.10
N ASN A 116 -13.18 -26.37 -0.27
CA ASN A 116 -13.81 -25.52 -1.30
C ASN A 116 -13.90 -24.03 -0.90
N SER A 117 -13.76 -23.70 0.39
CA SER A 117 -13.68 -22.32 0.88
C SER A 117 -12.29 -21.68 0.71
N ILE A 118 -11.27 -22.49 0.38
CA ILE A 118 -9.90 -22.03 0.18
C ILE A 118 -9.72 -21.62 -1.29
N PRO A 119 -9.20 -20.41 -1.58
CA PRO A 119 -8.93 -19.97 -2.94
C PRO A 119 -8.07 -20.98 -3.72
N LYS A 120 -8.45 -21.27 -4.98
CA LYS A 120 -7.73 -22.21 -5.86
C LYS A 120 -6.23 -21.88 -6.02
N LYS A 121 -5.88 -20.59 -5.92
CA LYS A 121 -4.48 -20.13 -5.89
C LYS A 121 -3.72 -20.65 -4.66
N MET A 122 -4.33 -20.63 -3.46
CA MET A 122 -3.69 -21.14 -2.23
C MET A 122 -3.54 -22.67 -2.23
N THR A 123 -4.51 -23.42 -2.74
CA THR A 123 -4.37 -24.88 -2.87
C THR A 123 -3.27 -25.25 -3.86
N THR A 124 -3.10 -24.45 -4.92
CA THR A 124 -1.97 -24.57 -5.85
C THR A 124 -0.63 -24.31 -5.17
N VAL A 125 -0.53 -23.26 -4.36
CA VAL A 125 0.67 -22.92 -3.58
C VAL A 125 1.02 -24.06 -2.61
N ALA A 126 0.07 -24.52 -1.81
CA ALA A 126 0.27 -25.60 -0.85
C ALA A 126 0.76 -26.88 -1.54
N ARG A 127 0.12 -27.26 -2.65
CA ARG A 127 0.52 -28.42 -3.46
C ARG A 127 1.96 -28.33 -3.97
N ARG A 128 2.36 -27.16 -4.45
CA ARG A 128 3.73 -26.96 -4.97
C ARG A 128 4.77 -27.00 -3.83
N TRP A 129 4.49 -26.45 -2.66
CA TRP A 129 5.38 -26.56 -1.49
C TRP A 129 5.49 -27.98 -0.95
N VAL A 130 4.39 -28.72 -0.87
CA VAL A 130 4.44 -30.13 -0.45
C VAL A 130 5.25 -30.96 -1.45
N SER A 131 5.08 -30.70 -2.76
CA SER A 131 5.90 -31.35 -3.80
C SER A 131 7.38 -30.95 -3.68
N PHE A 132 7.68 -29.69 -3.36
CA PHE A 132 9.05 -29.22 -3.14
C PHE A 132 9.70 -29.82 -1.89
N LEU A 133 8.96 -29.92 -0.77
CA LEU A 133 9.44 -30.61 0.43
C LEU A 133 9.69 -32.09 0.17
N ALA A 134 8.78 -32.76 -0.57
CA ALA A 134 8.98 -34.14 -1.00
C ALA A 134 10.23 -34.27 -1.89
N PHE A 135 10.48 -33.32 -2.79
CA PHE A 135 11.71 -33.26 -3.57
C PHE A 135 12.95 -33.15 -2.67
N LEU A 136 12.96 -32.22 -1.69
CA LEU A 136 14.08 -32.06 -0.77
C LEU A 136 14.35 -33.31 0.06
N ILE A 137 13.31 -34.00 0.53
CA ILE A 137 13.44 -35.25 1.28
C ILE A 137 14.05 -36.36 0.40
N LEU A 138 13.60 -36.48 -0.85
CA LEU A 138 14.18 -37.44 -1.79
C LEU A 138 15.63 -37.11 -2.15
N MET A 139 15.92 -35.82 -2.38
CA MET A 139 17.28 -35.33 -2.63
C MET A 139 18.21 -35.60 -1.44
N ARG A 140 17.73 -35.40 -0.20
CA ARG A 140 18.46 -35.76 1.03
C ARG A 140 18.78 -37.26 1.06
N GLY A 141 17.86 -38.11 0.59
CA GLY A 141 18.06 -39.55 0.44
C GLY A 141 19.20 -39.91 -0.53
N ILE A 142 19.34 -39.17 -1.64
CA ILE A 142 20.49 -39.33 -2.58
C ILE A 142 21.79 -39.00 -1.87
N ILE A 143 21.81 -37.83 -1.21
CA ILE A 143 23.00 -37.26 -0.58
C ILE A 143 23.49 -38.17 0.55
N GLY A 144 22.59 -38.91 1.21
CA GLY A 144 22.98 -39.91 2.22
C GLY A 144 23.47 -41.25 1.67
N PHE A 145 23.31 -41.50 0.36
CA PHE A 145 23.60 -42.79 -0.27
C PHE A 145 24.88 -42.78 -1.12
N THR A 146 25.37 -41.60 -1.53
CA THR A 146 26.64 -41.43 -2.25
C THR A 146 27.66 -40.67 -1.41
N ASP A 147 28.88 -41.21 -1.25
CA ASP A 147 29.99 -40.56 -0.53
C ASP A 147 30.51 -39.27 -1.22
N HIS A 148 30.05 -38.99 -2.44
CA HIS A 148 30.40 -37.80 -3.26
C HIS A 148 29.42 -36.62 -3.12
N SER A 149 28.62 -36.65 -2.05
CA SER A 149 27.36 -35.93 -1.86
C SER A 149 27.40 -34.40 -1.88
N PHE A 150 28.52 -33.79 -1.49
CA PHE A 150 28.64 -32.33 -1.44
C PHE A 150 29.42 -31.74 -2.62
N GLN A 151 30.21 -32.56 -3.31
CA GLN A 151 31.00 -32.07 -4.43
C GLN A 151 30.10 -31.63 -5.59
N PHE A 152 28.99 -32.33 -5.84
CA PHE A 152 28.04 -32.03 -6.92
C PHE A 152 27.54 -30.57 -6.92
N PHE A 153 27.19 -30.02 -5.76
CA PHE A 153 26.70 -28.63 -5.65
C PHE A 153 27.81 -27.59 -5.77
N THR A 154 29.06 -27.98 -5.51
CA THR A 154 30.25 -27.12 -5.61
C THR A 154 30.94 -27.20 -6.96
N ILE A 155 30.51 -28.10 -7.87
CA ILE A 155 31.06 -28.19 -9.22
C ILE A 155 30.82 -26.86 -9.95
N SER A 156 31.92 -26.26 -10.41
CA SER A 156 31.90 -25.08 -11.27
C SER A 156 31.50 -25.47 -12.69
N LEU A 157 30.38 -24.94 -13.18
CA LEU A 157 29.94 -25.09 -14.57
C LEU A 157 30.75 -24.17 -15.49
N PHE A 158 30.87 -22.91 -15.09
CA PHE A 158 31.65 -21.89 -15.78
C PHE A 158 32.09 -20.80 -14.79
N SER A 159 33.22 -20.17 -15.07
CA SER A 159 33.75 -19.05 -14.29
C SER A 159 33.79 -17.81 -15.17
N ILE A 160 33.11 -16.74 -14.76
CA ILE A 160 33.22 -15.44 -15.41
C ILE A 160 33.97 -14.52 -14.45
N GLN A 161 35.19 -14.16 -14.82
CA GLN A 161 36.10 -13.35 -13.98
C GLN A 161 36.24 -13.96 -12.57
N ASN A 162 35.63 -13.34 -11.56
CA ASN A 162 35.67 -13.75 -10.14
C ASN A 162 34.39 -14.46 -9.68
N VAL A 163 33.44 -14.72 -10.58
CA VAL A 163 32.16 -15.34 -10.27
C VAL A 163 32.14 -16.77 -10.80
N GLN A 164 32.32 -17.73 -9.90
CA GLN A 164 32.11 -19.15 -10.22
C GLN A 164 30.63 -19.46 -10.15
N ILE A 165 30.03 -19.88 -11.27
CA ILE A 165 28.66 -20.36 -11.32
C ILE A 165 28.67 -21.87 -11.11
N THR A 166 28.15 -22.28 -9.95
CA THR A 166 27.99 -23.70 -9.60
C THR A 166 26.54 -24.14 -9.76
N ILE A 167 26.32 -25.45 -9.83
CA ILE A 167 24.97 -26.03 -9.83
C ILE A 167 24.19 -25.59 -8.59
N GLY A 168 24.86 -25.49 -7.43
CA GLY A 168 24.27 -24.98 -6.19
C GLY A 168 23.75 -23.54 -6.33
N LYS A 169 24.51 -22.65 -6.97
CA LYS A 169 24.07 -21.26 -7.20
C LYS A 169 22.86 -21.17 -8.13
N ILE A 170 22.81 -21.97 -9.19
CA ILE A 170 21.65 -22.01 -10.10
C ILE A 170 20.40 -22.46 -9.34
N LEU A 171 20.50 -23.53 -8.55
CA LEU A 171 19.40 -24.02 -7.72
C LEU A 171 18.97 -23.00 -6.68
N GLN A 172 19.92 -22.28 -6.07
CA GLN A 172 19.63 -21.20 -5.12
C GLN A 172 18.86 -20.06 -5.80
N VAL A 173 19.25 -19.62 -7.00
CA VAL A 173 18.54 -18.59 -7.76
C VAL A 173 17.12 -19.04 -8.11
N MET A 174 16.97 -20.27 -8.60
CA MET A 174 15.65 -20.85 -8.89
C MET A 174 14.78 -20.91 -7.62
N PHE A 175 15.37 -21.28 -6.49
CA PHE A 175 14.68 -21.34 -5.20
C PHE A 175 14.22 -19.96 -4.73
N ILE A 176 15.08 -18.93 -4.82
CA ILE A 176 14.73 -17.55 -4.46
C ILE A 176 13.59 -17.04 -5.35
N ALA A 177 13.73 -17.19 -6.67
CA ALA A 177 12.71 -16.74 -7.63
C ALA A 177 11.36 -17.46 -7.41
N TYR A 178 11.40 -18.76 -7.18
CA TYR A 178 10.21 -19.56 -6.88
C TYR A 178 9.55 -19.16 -5.54
N SER A 179 10.36 -18.90 -4.51
CA SER A 179 9.88 -18.46 -3.19
C SER A 179 9.21 -17.09 -3.26
N VAL A 180 9.83 -16.12 -3.94
CA VAL A 180 9.27 -14.78 -4.15
C VAL A 180 7.99 -14.84 -4.97
N HIS A 181 8.00 -15.56 -6.09
CA HIS A 181 6.80 -15.75 -6.92
C HIS A 181 5.64 -16.32 -6.10
N THR A 182 5.95 -17.30 -5.23
CA THR A 182 4.95 -17.90 -4.36
C THR A 182 4.46 -16.94 -3.28
N ALA A 183 5.35 -16.19 -2.64
CA ALA A 183 4.98 -15.16 -1.68
C ALA A 183 4.07 -14.09 -2.30
N ILE A 184 4.36 -13.64 -3.53
CA ILE A 184 3.54 -12.68 -4.28
C ILE A 184 2.15 -13.26 -4.57
N MET A 185 2.05 -14.53 -5.00
CA MET A 185 0.74 -15.17 -5.22
C MET A 185 -0.08 -15.27 -3.94
N VAL A 186 0.57 -15.57 -2.81
CA VAL A 186 -0.11 -15.61 -1.50
C VAL A 186 -0.59 -14.21 -1.12
N LEU A 187 0.27 -13.21 -1.27
CA LEU A 187 -0.04 -11.81 -1.02
C LEU A 187 -1.23 -11.34 -1.87
N GLU A 188 -1.27 -11.70 -3.16
CA GLU A 188 -2.37 -11.37 -4.08
C GLU A 188 -3.71 -11.90 -3.57
N VAL A 189 -3.75 -13.16 -3.11
CA VAL A 189 -4.98 -13.76 -2.57
C VAL A 189 -5.47 -13.02 -1.31
N PHE A 190 -4.54 -12.60 -0.44
CA PHE A 190 -4.88 -11.80 0.74
C PHE A 190 -5.39 -10.42 0.37
N PHE A 191 -4.76 -9.76 -0.62
CA PHE A 191 -5.16 -8.45 -1.11
C PHE A 191 -6.56 -8.49 -1.73
N ASP A 192 -6.82 -9.42 -2.65
CA ASP A 192 -8.12 -9.57 -3.30
C ASP A 192 -9.21 -9.77 -2.24
N ARG A 193 -9.01 -10.71 -1.31
CA ARG A 193 -9.97 -11.00 -0.24
C ARG A 193 -10.29 -9.78 0.62
N ARG A 194 -9.28 -8.94 0.90
CA ARG A 194 -9.45 -7.76 1.75
C ARG A 194 -10.12 -6.60 1.03
N ILE A 195 -9.76 -6.35 -0.24
CA ILE A 195 -10.38 -5.31 -1.09
C ILE A 195 -11.89 -5.53 -1.21
N TYR A 196 -12.32 -6.78 -1.45
CA TYR A 196 -13.75 -7.12 -1.51
C TYR A 196 -14.50 -6.92 -0.18
N GLN A 197 -13.81 -6.99 0.96
CA GLN A 197 -14.43 -6.86 2.29
C GLN A 197 -14.45 -5.42 2.80
N THR A 198 -13.49 -4.58 2.42
CA THR A 198 -13.34 -3.22 2.95
C THR A 198 -13.96 -2.14 2.06
N GLY A 199 -14.61 -2.51 0.95
CA GLY A 199 -15.24 -1.55 0.02
C GLY A 199 -14.26 -0.60 -0.67
N ILE A 200 -12.97 -0.96 -0.71
CA ILE A 200 -11.95 -0.18 -1.42
C ILE A 200 -12.21 -0.34 -2.91
N ASP A 201 -12.16 0.76 -3.66
CA ASP A 201 -12.20 0.75 -5.13
C ASP A 201 -11.19 -0.27 -5.68
N ALA A 202 -11.69 -1.25 -6.43
CA ALA A 202 -10.90 -2.35 -6.97
C ALA A 202 -9.68 -1.87 -7.77
N GLY A 203 -9.80 -0.71 -8.46
CA GLY A 203 -8.71 -0.11 -9.21
C GLY A 203 -7.57 0.40 -8.31
N LYS A 204 -7.91 1.05 -7.19
CA LYS A 204 -6.93 1.55 -6.22
C LYS A 204 -6.17 0.41 -5.54
N GLY A 205 -6.90 -0.62 -5.11
CA GLY A 205 -6.30 -1.79 -4.47
C GLY A 205 -5.36 -2.56 -5.40
N HIS A 206 -5.75 -2.74 -6.66
CA HIS A 206 -4.91 -3.40 -7.66
C HIS A 206 -3.61 -2.61 -7.93
N THR A 207 -3.70 -1.29 -7.99
CA THR A 207 -2.54 -0.41 -8.22
C THR A 207 -1.50 -0.55 -7.10
N VAL A 208 -1.95 -0.56 -5.84
CA VAL A 208 -1.07 -0.78 -4.67
C VAL A 208 -0.41 -2.16 -4.74
N PHE A 209 -1.17 -3.20 -5.10
CA PHE A 209 -0.63 -4.55 -5.27
C PHE A 209 0.46 -4.60 -6.35
N LEU A 210 0.26 -3.95 -7.50
CA LEU A 210 1.26 -3.89 -8.58
C LEU A 210 2.57 -3.24 -8.11
N ILE A 211 2.50 -2.14 -7.36
CA ILE A 211 3.69 -1.47 -6.79
C ILE A 211 4.44 -2.42 -5.87
N VAL A 212 3.75 -3.08 -4.93
CA VAL A 212 4.37 -4.05 -4.00
C VAL A 212 4.97 -5.22 -4.76
N LYS A 213 4.29 -5.74 -5.79
CA LYS A 213 4.77 -6.84 -6.63
C LYS A 213 6.07 -6.47 -7.35
N TYR A 214 6.14 -5.31 -7.98
CA TYR A 214 7.36 -4.87 -8.68
C TYR A 214 8.50 -4.60 -7.70
N PHE A 215 8.21 -3.98 -6.56
CA PHE A 215 9.20 -3.74 -5.52
C PHE A 215 9.78 -5.05 -4.96
N ALA A 216 8.93 -6.06 -4.72
CA ALA A 216 9.36 -7.40 -4.30
C ALA A 216 10.28 -8.07 -5.35
N TRP A 217 9.99 -7.91 -6.64
CA TRP A 217 10.86 -8.41 -7.70
C TRP A 217 12.21 -7.70 -7.77
N VAL A 218 12.24 -6.38 -7.57
CA VAL A 218 13.50 -5.62 -7.50
C VAL A 218 14.37 -6.17 -6.36
N ILE A 219 13.80 -6.35 -5.17
CA ILE A 219 14.52 -6.95 -4.03
C ILE A 219 15.00 -8.37 -4.37
N ALA A 220 14.16 -9.19 -4.97
CA ALA A 220 14.52 -10.56 -5.33
C ALA A 220 15.69 -10.61 -6.31
N VAL A 221 15.70 -9.74 -7.33
CA VAL A 221 16.81 -9.62 -8.28
C VAL A 221 18.09 -9.18 -7.55
N THR A 222 18.01 -8.20 -6.65
CA THR A 222 19.16 -7.76 -5.84
C THR A 222 19.74 -8.91 -5.01
N VAL A 223 18.88 -9.70 -4.35
CA VAL A 223 19.30 -10.88 -3.57
C VAL A 223 19.90 -11.97 -4.46
N ILE A 224 19.32 -12.22 -5.63
CA ILE A 224 19.84 -13.18 -6.63
C ILE A 224 21.25 -12.77 -7.05
N ILE A 225 21.46 -11.51 -7.44
CA ILE A 225 22.77 -10.98 -7.85
C ILE A 225 23.80 -11.14 -6.72
N GLY A 226 23.42 -10.81 -5.49
CA GLY A 226 24.27 -11.00 -4.31
C GLY A 226 24.62 -12.46 -4.05
N SER A 227 23.66 -13.38 -4.21
CA SER A 227 23.88 -14.82 -4.02
C SER A 227 24.86 -15.42 -5.05
N LEU A 228 24.96 -14.81 -6.24
CA LEU A 228 25.94 -15.20 -7.24
C LEU A 228 27.37 -14.80 -6.85
N GLY A 229 27.54 -13.89 -5.89
CA GLY A 229 28.83 -13.33 -5.49
C GLY A 229 29.20 -12.04 -6.25
N ILE A 230 28.25 -11.46 -6.99
CA ILE A 230 28.42 -10.17 -7.64
C ILE A 230 28.28 -9.07 -6.58
N LYS A 231 29.20 -8.10 -6.58
CA LYS A 231 29.17 -6.97 -5.64
C LYS A 231 27.94 -6.08 -5.90
N VAL A 232 26.90 -6.29 -5.10
CA VAL A 232 25.65 -5.50 -5.13
C VAL A 232 25.89 -4.02 -4.84
N THR A 233 26.99 -3.68 -4.17
CA THR A 233 27.40 -2.30 -3.86
C THR A 233 27.43 -1.39 -5.09
N VAL A 234 27.84 -1.89 -6.26
CA VAL A 234 27.89 -1.08 -7.48
C VAL A 234 26.48 -0.71 -7.96
N LEU A 235 25.54 -1.66 -7.88
CA LEU A 235 24.14 -1.41 -8.23
C LEU A 235 23.49 -0.44 -7.24
N LEU A 236 23.77 -0.59 -5.95
CA LEU A 236 23.25 0.32 -4.92
C LEU A 236 23.81 1.73 -5.08
N ALA A 237 25.12 1.86 -5.34
CA ALA A 237 25.76 3.14 -5.61
C ALA A 237 25.17 3.83 -6.85
N GLY A 238 24.97 3.09 -7.94
CA GLY A 238 24.30 3.61 -9.14
C GLY A 238 22.83 3.98 -8.91
N SER A 239 22.15 3.27 -8.00
CA SER A 239 20.75 3.55 -7.66
C SER A 239 20.57 4.78 -6.75
N ALA A 240 21.62 5.27 -6.10
CA ALA A 240 21.53 6.40 -5.19
C ALA A 240 20.97 7.66 -5.87
N ALA A 241 21.48 8.01 -7.05
CA ALA A 241 20.99 9.16 -7.81
C ALA A 241 19.52 8.99 -8.24
N LEU A 242 19.13 7.77 -8.61
CA LEU A 242 17.73 7.45 -8.96
C LEU A 242 16.80 7.64 -7.75
N PHE A 243 17.20 7.15 -6.57
CA PHE A 243 16.41 7.32 -5.35
C PHE A 243 16.32 8.77 -4.90
N VAL A 244 17.38 9.56 -5.05
CA VAL A 244 17.35 11.00 -4.79
C VAL A 244 16.36 11.70 -5.73
N GLY A 245 16.41 11.41 -7.03
CA GLY A 245 15.46 11.95 -8.02
C GLY A 245 14.01 11.54 -7.72
N LEU A 246 13.78 10.28 -7.36
CA LEU A 246 12.46 9.79 -6.94
C LEU A 246 11.99 10.49 -5.65
N GLY A 247 12.89 10.71 -4.69
CA GLY A 247 12.61 11.43 -3.46
C GLY A 247 12.13 12.86 -3.73
N PHE A 248 12.81 13.60 -4.61
CA PHE A 248 12.35 14.93 -5.04
C PHE A 248 11.00 14.89 -5.74
N GLY A 249 10.73 13.85 -6.56
CA GLY A 249 9.44 13.70 -7.22
C GLY A 249 8.26 13.46 -6.27
N VAL A 250 8.51 12.80 -5.12
CA VAL A 250 7.47 12.45 -4.12
C VAL A 250 7.45 13.41 -2.94
N GLN A 251 8.41 14.33 -2.81
CA GLN A 251 8.57 15.23 -1.68
C GLN A 251 7.28 15.99 -1.32
N SER A 252 6.55 16.51 -2.31
CA SER A 252 5.30 17.23 -2.09
C SER A 252 4.20 16.35 -1.47
N LEU A 253 4.11 15.09 -1.90
CA LEU A 253 3.16 14.11 -1.34
C LEU A 253 3.44 13.84 0.13
N PHE A 254 4.73 13.74 0.47
CA PHE A 254 5.16 13.52 1.85
C PHE A 254 4.88 14.75 2.72
N ASN A 255 5.16 15.96 2.23
CA ASN A 255 4.85 17.20 2.94
C ASN A 255 3.35 17.35 3.21
N ASP A 256 2.51 17.07 2.21
CA ASP A 256 1.06 17.09 2.36
C ASP A 256 0.61 16.09 3.45
N PHE A 257 1.16 14.88 3.43
CA PHE A 257 0.81 13.82 4.38
C PHE A 257 1.21 14.18 5.82
N VAL A 258 2.45 14.62 6.03
CA VAL A 258 2.93 15.05 7.35
C VAL A 258 2.14 16.25 7.85
N SER A 259 1.84 17.22 6.99
CA SER A 259 1.00 18.38 7.34
C SER A 259 -0.40 17.95 7.77
N GLY A 260 -0.99 16.96 7.08
CA GLY A 260 -2.28 16.41 7.48
C GLY A 260 -2.26 15.76 8.86
N LEU A 261 -1.22 14.96 9.15
CA LEU A 261 -1.05 14.38 10.48
C LEU A 261 -0.88 15.46 11.56
N MET A 262 -0.10 16.51 11.29
CA MET A 262 0.09 17.63 12.20
C MET A 262 -1.23 18.35 12.48
N ILE A 263 -2.02 18.67 11.45
CA ILE A 263 -3.34 19.30 11.63
C ILE A 263 -4.24 18.42 12.49
N LEU A 264 -4.27 17.11 12.24
CA LEU A 264 -5.11 16.18 13.00
C LEU A 264 -4.64 16.01 14.46
N PHE A 265 -3.34 16.08 14.70
CA PHE A 265 -2.75 15.89 16.03
C PHE A 265 -2.78 17.17 16.88
N GLU A 266 -2.36 18.29 16.32
CA GLU A 266 -2.28 19.58 17.01
C GLU A 266 -3.62 20.34 17.00
N GLY A 267 -4.50 20.02 16.04
CA GLY A 267 -5.81 20.65 15.93
C GLY A 267 -5.76 22.15 15.63
N THR A 268 -4.74 22.60 14.87
CA THR A 268 -4.57 24.00 14.42
C THR A 268 -5.73 24.48 13.55
N ILE A 269 -6.34 23.56 12.80
CA ILE A 269 -7.57 23.75 12.04
C ILE A 269 -8.48 22.56 12.29
N ARG A 270 -9.76 22.81 12.53
CA ARG A 270 -10.76 21.80 12.85
C ARG A 270 -11.84 21.76 11.80
N VAL A 271 -12.53 20.62 11.73
CA VAL A 271 -13.75 20.51 10.91
C VAL A 271 -14.79 21.49 11.46
N ASN A 272 -15.43 22.22 10.55
CA ASN A 272 -16.32 23.36 10.76
C ASN A 272 -15.68 24.71 11.03
N ASP A 273 -14.35 24.82 11.10
CA ASP A 273 -13.70 26.13 11.21
C ASP A 273 -13.93 26.97 9.96
N VAL A 274 -14.04 28.28 10.14
CA VAL A 274 -14.03 29.26 9.04
C VAL A 274 -12.61 29.79 8.90
N VAL A 275 -12.01 29.52 7.75
CA VAL A 275 -10.61 29.86 7.46
C VAL A 275 -10.54 30.75 6.23
N GLU A 276 -9.57 31.65 6.24
CA GLU A 276 -9.19 32.48 5.11
C GLU A 276 -7.76 32.14 4.70
N LEU A 277 -7.61 31.83 3.42
CA LEU A 277 -6.33 31.48 2.82
C LEU A 277 -5.59 32.74 2.35
N GLU A 278 -4.28 32.60 2.10
CA GLU A 278 -3.40 33.66 1.60
C GLU A 278 -3.93 34.42 0.38
N ASN A 279 -4.71 33.76 -0.49
CA ASN A 279 -5.31 34.37 -1.68
C ASN A 279 -6.66 35.07 -1.41
N GLY A 280 -7.05 35.27 -0.15
CA GLY A 280 -8.29 35.92 0.26
C GLY A 280 -9.53 35.02 0.16
N ILE A 281 -9.37 33.74 -0.20
CA ILE A 281 -10.50 32.81 -0.24
C ILE A 281 -10.91 32.47 1.19
N VAL A 282 -12.15 32.83 1.54
CA VAL A 282 -12.79 32.44 2.79
C VAL A 282 -13.63 31.19 2.58
N GLY A 283 -13.48 30.21 3.47
CA GLY A 283 -14.15 28.93 3.37
C GLY A 283 -14.36 28.24 4.70
N LYS A 284 -15.37 27.36 4.77
CA LYS A 284 -15.64 26.51 5.93
C LYS A 284 -15.08 25.11 5.71
N VAL A 285 -14.27 24.62 6.64
CA VAL A 285 -13.64 23.29 6.57
C VAL A 285 -14.70 22.21 6.75
N GLN A 286 -14.82 21.31 5.78
CA GLN A 286 -15.81 20.22 5.78
C GLN A 286 -15.19 18.89 6.21
N GLU A 287 -13.98 18.61 5.72
CA GLU A 287 -13.30 17.33 5.94
C GLU A 287 -11.79 17.57 5.91
N ILE A 288 -11.08 16.93 6.84
CA ILE A 288 -9.61 16.93 6.87
C ILE A 288 -9.17 15.49 6.58
N GLY A 289 -8.64 15.28 5.38
CA GLY A 289 -8.04 14.01 5.00
C GLY A 289 -6.54 13.96 5.33
N LEU A 290 -5.91 12.82 5.06
CA LEU A 290 -4.47 12.64 5.32
C LEU A 290 -3.60 13.55 4.44
N ARG A 291 -3.98 13.79 3.17
CA ARG A 291 -3.20 14.59 2.21
C ARG A 291 -3.86 15.93 1.88
N THR A 292 -5.17 15.94 1.74
CA THR A 292 -5.93 17.11 1.32
C THR A 292 -7.13 17.31 2.24
N SER A 293 -7.52 18.55 2.43
CA SER A 293 -8.75 18.93 3.11
C SER A 293 -9.74 19.53 2.13
N LYS A 294 -11.03 19.41 2.43
CA LYS A 294 -12.13 19.98 1.66
C LYS A 294 -12.68 21.18 2.37
N VAL A 295 -12.77 22.30 1.65
CA VAL A 295 -13.25 23.58 2.18
C VAL A 295 -14.38 24.09 1.30
N LEU A 296 -15.52 24.41 1.90
CA LEU A 296 -16.68 24.98 1.21
C LEU A 296 -16.54 26.51 1.17
N ASN A 297 -16.48 27.11 -0.02
CA ASN A 297 -16.48 28.56 -0.14
C ASN A 297 -17.90 29.15 -0.07
N ARG A 298 -18.01 30.49 -0.04
CA ARG A 298 -19.30 31.20 0.01
C ARG A 298 -20.17 31.02 -1.24
N ASP A 299 -19.59 30.60 -2.35
CA ASP A 299 -20.31 30.25 -3.59
C ASP A 299 -20.85 28.81 -3.57
N SER A 300 -20.77 28.13 -2.43
CA SER A 300 -21.19 26.73 -2.26
C SER A 300 -20.39 25.72 -3.09
N ILE A 301 -19.13 26.03 -3.41
CA ILE A 301 -18.20 25.18 -4.15
C ILE A 301 -17.21 24.54 -3.17
N ILE A 302 -16.95 23.24 -3.34
CA ILE A 302 -15.92 22.53 -2.58
C ILE A 302 -14.55 22.73 -3.24
N ILE A 303 -13.64 23.33 -2.49
CA ILE A 303 -12.24 23.52 -2.85
C ILE A 303 -11.42 22.43 -2.15
N ILE A 304 -10.61 21.71 -2.93
CA ILE A 304 -9.69 20.69 -2.42
C ILE A 304 -8.32 21.34 -2.23
N ILE A 305 -7.85 21.36 -0.98
CA ILE A 305 -6.62 22.07 -0.60
C ILE A 305 -5.60 21.06 -0.08
N PRO A 306 -4.36 21.05 -0.61
CA PRO A 306 -3.26 20.27 -0.04
C PRO A 306 -2.98 20.71 1.39
N ASN A 307 -2.80 19.76 2.31
CA ASN A 307 -2.64 20.07 3.73
C ASN A 307 -1.40 20.91 4.03
N ASN A 308 -0.35 20.81 3.21
CA ASN A 308 0.82 21.67 3.33
C ASN A 308 0.50 23.16 3.14
N ASN A 309 -0.59 23.52 2.46
CA ASN A 309 -1.01 24.92 2.35
C ASN A 309 -1.58 25.46 3.67
N PHE A 310 -2.04 24.61 4.58
CA PHE A 310 -2.52 25.05 5.89
C PHE A 310 -1.40 25.21 6.92
N VAL A 311 -0.32 24.44 6.78
CA VAL A 311 0.79 24.42 7.73
C VAL A 311 1.96 25.28 7.25
N GLY A 312 2.28 25.24 5.95
CA GLY A 312 3.43 25.92 5.36
C GLY A 312 3.16 27.36 4.92
N LYS A 313 1.92 27.84 5.01
CA LYS A 313 1.52 29.20 4.61
C LYS A 313 0.68 29.88 5.69
N ASN A 314 0.53 31.19 5.58
CA ASN A 314 -0.36 31.95 6.46
C ASN A 314 -1.82 31.59 6.21
N VAL A 315 -2.51 31.26 7.29
CA VAL A 315 -3.96 31.00 7.32
C VAL A 315 -4.57 31.76 8.47
N ILE A 316 -5.65 32.48 8.20
CA ILE A 316 -6.41 33.19 9.23
C ILE A 316 -7.59 32.32 9.61
N ASN A 317 -7.59 31.78 10.83
CA ASN A 317 -8.72 31.02 11.35
C ASN A 317 -9.63 31.96 12.15
N TRP A 318 -10.82 32.23 11.63
CA TRP A 318 -11.77 33.18 12.22
C TRP A 318 -12.40 32.61 13.49
N THR A 319 -12.52 31.28 13.59
CA THR A 319 -13.30 30.61 14.65
C THR A 319 -12.44 29.85 15.66
N TYR A 320 -11.12 30.04 15.66
CA TYR A 320 -10.20 29.28 16.49
C TYR A 320 -10.33 29.56 18.00
N ASN A 321 -10.35 30.84 18.38
CA ASN A 321 -10.26 31.27 19.79
C ASN A 321 -11.62 31.35 20.48
N GLU A 322 -12.64 31.85 19.79
CA GLU A 322 -13.98 32.07 20.33
C GLU A 322 -15.04 31.76 19.27
N HIS A 323 -16.25 31.43 19.71
CA HIS A 323 -17.39 31.22 18.81
C HIS A 323 -17.81 32.51 18.07
N LYS A 324 -17.46 33.68 18.61
CA LYS A 324 -17.81 34.98 18.05
C LYS A 324 -16.58 35.70 17.50
N THR A 325 -16.71 36.23 16.29
CA THR A 325 -15.65 36.97 15.61
C THR A 325 -16.00 38.45 15.58
N ARG A 326 -15.00 39.32 15.75
CA ARG A 326 -15.18 40.78 15.61
C ARG A 326 -15.13 41.19 14.16
N PHE A 327 -16.11 41.96 13.72
CA PHE A 327 -16.22 42.52 12.39
C PHE A 327 -16.47 44.03 12.46
N LYS A 328 -16.39 44.71 11.31
CA LYS A 328 -16.65 46.14 11.21
C LYS A 328 -17.49 46.51 10.00
N VAL A 329 -18.23 47.60 10.11
CA VAL A 329 -18.82 48.36 9.00
C VAL A 329 -18.25 49.77 9.04
N ASN A 330 -17.84 50.28 7.89
CA ASN A 330 -17.37 51.66 7.73
C ASN A 330 -18.49 52.51 7.12
N VAL A 331 -18.61 53.75 7.56
CA VAL A 331 -19.57 54.73 7.04
C VAL A 331 -18.98 56.13 7.08
N GLY A 332 -19.31 56.95 6.09
CA GLY A 332 -18.96 58.37 6.06
C GLY A 332 -20.22 59.23 6.15
N VAL A 333 -20.16 60.31 6.94
CA VAL A 333 -21.27 61.28 7.08
C VAL A 333 -20.79 62.69 6.74
N ALA A 334 -21.70 63.59 6.36
CA ALA A 334 -21.35 64.93 5.91
C ALA A 334 -20.73 65.76 7.04
N TYR A 335 -19.78 66.63 6.68
CA TYR A 335 -19.27 67.64 7.62
C TYR A 335 -20.42 68.51 8.17
N GLY A 336 -20.36 68.81 9.47
CA GLY A 336 -21.43 69.51 10.18
C GLY A 336 -22.49 68.59 10.81
N SER A 337 -22.44 67.27 10.58
CA SER A 337 -23.29 66.31 11.28
C SER A 337 -22.95 66.23 12.78
N ASP A 338 -23.96 65.98 13.62
CA ASP A 338 -23.74 65.72 15.06
C ASP A 338 -23.07 64.35 15.25
N VAL A 339 -21.77 64.37 15.56
CA VAL A 339 -20.93 63.18 15.72
C VAL A 339 -21.39 62.26 16.87
N ARG A 340 -22.00 62.81 17.93
CA ARG A 340 -22.49 62.00 19.07
C ARG A 340 -23.82 61.36 18.74
N LEU A 341 -24.66 62.03 17.95
CA LEU A 341 -25.88 61.43 17.41
C LEU A 341 -25.53 60.29 16.43
N VAL A 342 -24.54 60.49 15.55
CA VAL A 342 -24.05 59.45 14.62
C VAL A 342 -23.57 58.22 15.39
N GLU A 343 -22.72 58.40 16.42
CA GLU A 343 -22.25 57.32 17.30
C GLU A 343 -23.41 56.51 17.89
N LYS A 344 -24.40 57.20 18.47
CA LYS A 344 -25.58 56.56 19.05
C LYS A 344 -26.36 55.73 18.03
N LEU A 345 -26.65 56.30 16.86
CA LEU A 345 -27.43 55.63 15.83
C LEU A 345 -26.71 54.41 15.25
N LEU A 346 -25.38 54.48 15.09
CA LEU A 346 -24.58 53.35 14.65
C LEU A 346 -24.63 52.17 15.62
N ILE A 347 -24.54 52.44 16.93
CA ILE A 347 -24.68 51.42 17.97
C ILE A 347 -26.09 50.79 17.91
N GLU A 348 -27.13 51.61 17.78
CA GLU A 348 -28.52 51.12 17.68
C GLU A 348 -28.73 50.26 16.44
N SER A 349 -28.29 50.70 15.26
CA SER A 349 -28.43 49.95 13.99
C SER A 349 -27.80 48.56 14.07
N VAL A 350 -26.68 48.44 14.79
CA VAL A 350 -25.97 47.18 15.01
C VAL A 350 -26.70 46.29 16.03
N LEU A 351 -27.15 46.86 17.15
CA LEU A 351 -27.82 46.11 18.22
C LEU A 351 -29.22 45.60 17.84
N GLU A 352 -29.86 46.21 16.84
CA GLU A 352 -31.14 45.77 16.28
C GLU A 352 -31.03 44.46 15.46
N HIS A 353 -29.84 44.11 14.99
CA HIS A 353 -29.64 42.92 14.17
C HIS A 353 -29.54 41.65 15.02
N GLU A 354 -30.42 40.66 14.82
CA GLU A 354 -30.54 39.44 15.65
C GLU A 354 -29.24 38.63 15.76
N LYS A 355 -28.46 38.56 14.69
CA LYS A 355 -27.18 37.80 14.62
C LYS A 355 -25.97 38.52 15.23
N VAL A 356 -26.18 39.67 15.88
CA VAL A 356 -25.12 40.42 16.57
C VAL A 356 -25.20 40.18 18.07
N HIS A 357 -24.07 39.89 18.69
CA HIS A 357 -24.02 39.78 20.15
C HIS A 357 -24.07 41.15 20.81
N LYS A 358 -24.83 41.22 21.90
CA LYS A 358 -24.88 42.39 22.78
C LYS A 358 -23.64 42.50 23.69
N HIS A 359 -22.92 41.40 23.89
CA HIS A 359 -21.71 41.32 24.72
C HIS A 359 -20.58 40.56 23.99
N PRO A 360 -19.43 41.21 23.68
CA PRO A 360 -19.10 42.61 23.96
C PRO A 360 -20.04 43.61 23.26
N GLN A 361 -20.18 44.80 23.83
CA GLN A 361 -21.00 45.84 23.21
C GLN A 361 -20.33 46.32 21.91
N PRO A 362 -21.11 46.69 20.88
CA PRO A 362 -20.58 47.36 19.71
C PRO A 362 -19.79 48.61 20.08
N VAL A 363 -18.70 48.85 19.36
CA VAL A 363 -17.82 50.00 19.59
C VAL A 363 -17.77 50.83 18.32
N VAL A 364 -18.03 52.13 18.43
CA VAL A 364 -17.87 53.05 17.32
C VAL A 364 -16.56 53.81 17.50
N PHE A 365 -15.79 53.91 16.42
CA PHE A 365 -14.67 54.83 16.33
C PHE A 365 -14.98 55.89 15.29
N PHE A 366 -14.74 57.14 15.70
CA PHE A 366 -14.54 58.24 14.76
C PHE A 366 -13.10 58.15 14.26
N ASN A 367 -12.91 57.67 13.04
CA ASN A 367 -11.61 57.26 12.53
C ASN A 367 -10.79 58.45 12.10
N ASP A 368 -11.36 59.33 11.27
CA ASP A 368 -10.64 60.43 10.65
C ASP A 368 -11.58 61.50 10.09
N PHE A 369 -11.01 62.67 9.79
CA PHE A 369 -11.60 63.72 8.99
C PHE A 369 -11.21 63.51 7.51
N GLY A 370 -12.02 62.76 6.76
CA GLY A 370 -11.76 62.41 5.36
C GLY A 370 -11.99 63.57 4.38
N GLU A 371 -11.61 63.39 3.11
CA GLU A 371 -11.63 64.44 2.09
C GLU A 371 -13.02 65.07 1.84
N SER A 372 -14.09 64.29 2.00
CA SER A 372 -15.47 64.74 1.78
C SER A 372 -16.45 64.26 2.84
N ALA A 373 -15.97 63.54 3.86
CA ALA A 373 -16.81 62.93 4.89
C ALA A 373 -16.08 62.83 6.24
N LEU A 374 -16.85 62.89 7.32
CA LEU A 374 -16.47 62.44 8.66
C LEU A 374 -16.53 60.90 8.69
N GLU A 375 -15.40 60.23 8.92
CA GLU A 375 -15.30 58.76 8.77
C GLU A 375 -15.52 58.03 10.09
N PHE A 376 -16.40 57.04 10.08
CA PHE A 376 -16.71 56.19 11.24
C PHE A 376 -16.56 54.70 10.92
N SER A 377 -16.16 53.93 11.93
CA SER A 377 -16.25 52.47 11.92
C SER A 377 -17.06 52.01 13.11
N VAL A 378 -18.05 51.14 12.89
CA VAL A 378 -18.73 50.41 13.96
C VAL A 378 -18.26 48.96 13.97
N PHE A 379 -17.71 48.54 15.11
CA PHE A 379 -17.29 47.18 15.38
C PHE A 379 -18.38 46.41 16.09
N PHE A 380 -18.57 45.15 15.70
CA PHE A 380 -19.59 44.27 16.25
C PHE A 380 -19.09 42.83 16.29
N TRP A 381 -19.70 41.99 17.11
CA TRP A 381 -19.33 40.58 17.26
C TRP A 381 -20.48 39.69 16.79
N SER A 382 -20.16 38.66 16.01
CA SER A 382 -21.15 37.70 15.49
C SER A 382 -20.57 36.28 15.45
N GLU A 383 -21.41 35.30 15.77
CA GLU A 383 -21.13 33.87 15.54
C GLU A 383 -21.22 33.49 14.06
N GLU A 384 -21.90 34.30 13.24
CA GLU A 384 -22.11 34.04 11.81
C GLU A 384 -20.92 34.47 10.96
N SER A 385 -19.77 33.88 11.27
CA SER A 385 -18.48 34.19 10.64
C SER A 385 -18.47 33.84 9.15
N PHE A 386 -19.07 32.71 8.76
CA PHE A 386 -19.08 32.30 7.36
C PHE A 386 -19.94 33.21 6.48
N TRP A 387 -21.11 33.63 6.98
CA TRP A 387 -22.08 34.47 6.25
C TRP A 387 -22.09 35.93 6.69
N VAL A 388 -21.00 36.41 7.30
CA VAL A 388 -20.93 37.75 7.89
C VAL A 388 -21.26 38.89 6.92
N GLU A 389 -20.99 38.72 5.62
CA GLU A 389 -21.29 39.78 4.64
C GLU A 389 -22.79 40.08 4.56
N ARG A 390 -23.66 39.09 4.80
CA ARG A 390 -25.10 39.31 4.90
C ARG A 390 -25.44 40.17 6.11
N VAL A 391 -24.88 39.83 7.27
CA VAL A 391 -25.04 40.63 8.51
C VAL A 391 -24.55 42.07 8.31
N ARG A 392 -23.40 42.26 7.66
CA ARG A 392 -22.90 43.61 7.33
C ARG A 392 -23.81 44.35 6.37
N SER A 393 -24.42 43.66 5.40
CA SER A 393 -25.38 44.26 4.47
C SER A 393 -26.62 44.74 5.22
N ASP A 394 -27.19 43.88 6.06
CA ASP A 394 -28.40 44.18 6.83
C ASP A 394 -28.16 45.34 7.80
N ILE A 395 -26.99 45.37 8.47
CA ILE A 395 -26.56 46.51 9.29
C ILE A 395 -26.46 47.80 8.46
N ARG A 396 -25.94 47.76 7.23
CA ARG A 396 -25.85 48.95 6.36
C ARG A 396 -27.24 49.47 5.98
N PHE A 397 -28.22 48.60 5.75
CA PHE A 397 -29.61 49.03 5.54
C PHE A 397 -30.17 49.73 6.78
N ASN A 398 -29.99 49.14 7.97
CA ASN A 398 -30.42 49.75 9.23
C ASN A 398 -29.77 51.12 9.47
N ILE A 399 -28.48 51.26 9.15
CA ILE A 399 -27.75 52.54 9.24
C ILE A 399 -28.37 53.57 8.31
N TYR A 400 -28.62 53.19 7.05
CA TYR A 400 -29.20 54.08 6.05
C TYR A 400 -30.58 54.59 6.47
N ASP A 401 -31.45 53.70 6.93
CA ASP A 401 -32.81 54.06 7.36
C ASP A 401 -32.80 54.99 8.58
N LYS A 402 -31.96 54.70 9.58
CA LYS A 402 -31.82 55.56 10.77
C LYS A 402 -31.21 56.92 10.43
N PHE A 403 -30.23 56.98 9.53
CA PHE A 403 -29.63 58.24 9.12
C PHE A 403 -30.64 59.12 8.40
N ASN A 404 -31.43 58.54 7.49
CA ASN A 404 -32.51 59.26 6.80
C ASN A 404 -33.56 59.78 7.79
N ALA A 405 -33.99 58.96 8.77
CA ALA A 405 -34.97 59.36 9.77
C ALA A 405 -34.49 60.51 10.69
N ASN A 406 -33.17 60.69 10.84
CA ASN A 406 -32.55 61.70 11.69
C ASN A 406 -31.89 62.83 10.89
N ASN A 407 -32.13 62.93 9.58
CA ASN A 407 -31.54 63.93 8.67
C ASN A 407 -30.00 63.95 8.68
N ILE A 408 -29.35 62.80 8.87
CA ILE A 408 -27.90 62.65 8.74
C ILE A 408 -27.58 62.34 7.27
N GLN A 409 -26.84 63.23 6.64
CA GLN A 409 -26.52 63.12 5.22
C GLN A 409 -25.28 62.27 4.98
N ILE A 410 -25.37 61.31 4.06
CA ILE A 410 -24.21 60.63 3.48
C ILE A 410 -23.73 61.48 2.30
N PRO A 411 -22.51 62.05 2.34
CA PRO A 411 -22.08 63.04 1.37
C PRO A 411 -21.67 62.37 0.05
N PHE A 412 -21.99 63.04 -1.06
CA PHE A 412 -21.27 62.82 -2.31
C PHE A 412 -19.86 63.45 -2.21
N PRO A 413 -18.91 63.08 -3.09
CA PRO A 413 -17.63 63.77 -3.19
C PRO A 413 -17.83 65.29 -3.30
N GLN A 414 -17.26 66.05 -2.37
CA GLN A 414 -17.38 67.50 -2.30
C GLN A 414 -16.20 68.14 -3.03
N ARG A 415 -16.44 69.28 -3.69
CA ARG A 415 -15.37 70.02 -4.38
C ARG A 415 -15.65 71.50 -4.34
N ASP A 416 -14.73 72.25 -3.74
CA ASP A 416 -14.76 73.70 -3.78
C ASP A 416 -14.17 74.18 -5.11
N VAL A 417 -14.98 74.93 -5.88
CA VAL A 417 -14.59 75.48 -7.18
C VAL A 417 -14.48 76.99 -7.07
N HIS A 418 -13.26 77.49 -7.14
CA HIS A 418 -12.98 78.93 -7.16
C HIS A 418 -12.88 79.43 -8.61
N LEU A 419 -13.94 80.08 -9.09
CA LEU A 419 -14.04 80.62 -10.43
C LEU A 419 -13.35 81.99 -10.52
N ARG A 420 -12.28 82.11 -11.32
CA ARG A 420 -11.43 83.33 -11.35
C ARG A 420 -11.81 84.38 -12.41
N SER A 421 -12.44 84.00 -13.52
CA SER A 421 -12.86 84.91 -14.60
C SER A 421 -13.94 84.29 -15.51
N GLY A 422 -14.65 85.11 -16.30
CA GLY A 422 -15.60 84.64 -17.34
C GLY A 422 -17.09 84.61 -16.99
N PHE A 423 -17.52 85.26 -15.89
CA PHE A 423 -18.91 85.22 -15.38
C PHE A 423 -19.72 86.51 -15.58
N GLU A 424 -19.15 87.52 -16.26
CA GLU A 424 -19.78 88.84 -16.48
C GLU A 424 -21.09 88.75 -17.29
N SER A 425 -21.27 87.72 -18.12
CA SER A 425 -22.48 87.50 -18.91
C SER A 425 -23.60 86.71 -18.20
N LEU A 426 -23.36 86.20 -16.98
CA LEU A 426 -24.33 85.39 -16.23
C LEU A 426 -25.15 86.17 -15.19
N GLN A 427 -24.84 87.46 -14.97
CA GLN A 427 -25.55 88.31 -14.00
C GLN A 427 -26.85 88.94 -14.54
N HIS A 428 -27.17 88.75 -15.82
CA HIS A 428 -28.38 89.27 -16.44
C HIS A 428 -29.16 88.16 -17.15
N LYS A 429 -29.94 87.39 -16.40
CA LYS A 429 -31.17 86.74 -16.88
C LYS A 429 -32.10 86.39 -15.73
#